data_AF-A0A9E5KFQ1-F1
#
_entry.id   AF-A0A9E5KFQ1-F1
#
_cell.length_a   1.000
_cell.length_b   1.000
_cell.length_c   1.000
_cell.angle_alpha   90.00
_cell.angle_beta   90.00
_cell.angle_gamma   90.00
#
_symmetry.space_group_name_H-M   'P 1'
#
loop_
_entity.id
_entity.type
_entity.pdbx_description
1 polymer ?
#
loop_
_entity_poly.entity_id
_entity_poly.type
_entity_poly.pdbx_seq_one_letter_code
_entity_poly.pdbx_strand_id
1 'polypeptide(L)'
;MIAPRIDRRTLLRGAGVCLGLPMLECMASGSGQSKPTSSQRMLIISNNLGVLPKPFFPTTTGHTYTLSPYLSKLAEYRRDFTVFSGLSHPGVVGGHSTENCFLTAARGPTKSGFRNTISLDQYAAEKLGQSTRFPSLNLGVNIDKANRSLSWTRDGVLLPAEDNASSLFRKMFIQGNPSAVRQQIQRLEERGSILDTLLDDAKRFSSTLGTDDKARLAQYLNSVREVEGQLQTAREWELKPKPATNQAMPADIHDKKLFFQKFELMLSMAHLALETDSTRIVTLMVDAFATPVFNLRNQENTTDGYHNLSHHGQAPDKVKQLEDADHRQMELLSHLLKRLANTMDGHQRLLDQTMVLYGS
;
A
#
# COMPACT_ATOMS: atom_id res chain seq x y z
N MET A 1 5.70 40.89 -23.54
CA MET A 1 6.03 39.90 -24.60
C MET A 1 5.12 38.69 -24.37
N ILE A 2 4.14 38.45 -25.24
CA ILE A 2 3.12 37.40 -25.05
C ILE A 2 3.75 36.06 -25.45
N ALA A 3 3.83 35.11 -24.52
CA ALA A 3 4.33 33.76 -24.81
C ALA A 3 3.38 33.03 -25.78
N PRO A 4 3.89 32.31 -26.78
CA PRO A 4 3.04 31.62 -27.74
C PRO A 4 2.30 30.46 -27.08
N ARG A 5 0.97 30.40 -27.27
CA ARG A 5 0.15 29.23 -26.90
C ARG A 5 0.27 28.19 -28.00
N ILE A 6 0.80 27.01 -27.67
CA ILE A 6 0.78 25.85 -28.57
C ILE A 6 -0.61 25.21 -28.53
N ASP A 7 -1.22 25.03 -29.69
CA ASP A 7 -2.54 24.41 -29.84
C ASP A 7 -2.51 22.92 -29.41
N ARG A 8 -3.56 22.48 -28.70
CA ARG A 8 -3.72 21.11 -28.17
C ARG A 8 -3.63 20.04 -29.27
N ARG A 9 -4.02 20.35 -30.51
CA ARG A 9 -3.87 19.42 -31.65
C ARG A 9 -2.42 19.23 -32.08
N THR A 10 -1.56 20.22 -31.88
CA THR A 10 -0.13 20.12 -32.20
C THR A 10 0.58 19.21 -31.20
N LEU A 11 0.19 19.29 -29.91
CA LEU A 11 0.67 18.38 -28.86
C LEU A 11 0.32 16.91 -29.14
N LEU A 12 -0.92 16.65 -29.57
CA LEU A 12 -1.41 15.28 -29.82
C LEU A 12 -0.88 14.68 -31.12
N ARG A 13 -0.46 15.49 -32.10
CA ARG A 13 0.18 15.00 -33.33
C ARG A 13 1.64 14.56 -33.12
N GLY A 14 2.28 14.94 -32.01
CA GLY A 14 3.64 14.53 -31.66
C GLY A 14 3.75 13.30 -30.75
N ALA A 15 2.64 12.75 -30.25
CA ALA A 15 2.63 11.71 -29.21
C ALA A 15 3.02 10.29 -29.71
N GLY A 16 3.41 10.13 -30.98
CA GLY A 16 3.73 8.83 -31.55
C GLY A 16 5.11 8.27 -31.18
N VAL A 17 6.10 9.09 -30.78
CA VAL A 17 7.49 8.62 -30.54
C VAL A 17 8.24 9.40 -29.44
N CYS A 18 7.58 10.00 -28.44
CA CYS A 18 8.30 10.74 -27.41
C CYS A 18 8.50 9.94 -26.13
N LEU A 19 9.76 9.57 -25.85
CA LEU A 19 10.28 9.36 -24.50
C LEU A 19 9.75 10.50 -23.60
N GLY A 20 8.97 10.15 -22.57
CA GLY A 20 8.40 11.13 -21.66
C GLY A 20 9.49 11.91 -20.95
N LEU A 21 9.70 13.16 -21.34
CA LEU A 21 10.55 14.07 -20.59
C LEU A 21 9.83 14.45 -19.29
N PRO A 22 10.52 14.39 -18.13
CA PRO A 22 9.96 14.87 -16.87
C PRO A 22 9.62 16.36 -16.96
N MET A 23 8.54 16.78 -16.28
CA MET A 23 8.18 18.19 -16.17
C MET A 23 9.34 18.97 -15.54
N LEU A 24 9.83 19.98 -16.25
CA LEU A 24 10.86 20.89 -15.76
C LEU A 24 10.21 21.97 -14.89
N GLU A 25 10.83 22.30 -13.76
CA GLU A 25 10.31 23.29 -12.79
C GLU A 25 10.06 24.68 -13.37
N CYS A 26 10.70 25.03 -14.50
CA CYS A 26 10.44 26.28 -15.22
C CYS A 26 9.00 26.38 -15.78
N MET A 27 8.25 25.29 -15.80
CA MET A 27 6.85 25.23 -16.21
C MET A 27 5.86 25.55 -15.07
N ALA A 28 6.34 25.71 -13.83
CA ALA A 28 5.52 26.16 -12.70
C ALA A 28 5.47 27.69 -12.67
N SER A 29 4.40 28.27 -13.21
CA SER A 29 4.18 29.71 -13.15
C SER A 29 3.69 30.15 -11.77
N GLY A 30 4.47 31.00 -11.10
CA GLY A 30 3.98 32.20 -10.40
C GLY A 30 3.30 32.02 -9.03
N SER A 31 3.95 32.60 -8.03
CA SER A 31 3.52 32.77 -6.64
C SER A 31 2.10 33.33 -6.45
N GLY A 32 1.24 32.53 -5.85
CA GLY A 32 0.06 32.89 -5.08
C GLY A 32 -0.23 31.72 -4.18
N GLN A 33 -0.51 31.93 -2.89
CA GLN A 33 -0.79 30.86 -1.92
C GLN A 33 -2.01 30.03 -2.37
N SER A 34 -1.77 29.02 -3.20
CA SER A 34 -2.71 27.94 -3.43
C SER A 34 -2.57 26.98 -2.27
N LYS A 35 -3.68 26.65 -1.61
CA LYS A 35 -3.80 25.41 -0.80
C LYS A 35 -3.04 24.28 -1.52
N PRO A 36 -2.35 23.39 -0.80
CA PRO A 36 -1.45 22.44 -1.42
C PRO A 36 -2.16 21.73 -2.57
N THR A 37 -1.48 21.71 -3.71
CA THR A 37 -1.71 20.78 -4.83
C THR A 37 -2.18 19.46 -4.27
N SER A 38 -3.36 19.01 -4.74
CA SER A 38 -3.96 17.68 -4.52
C SER A 38 -3.03 16.69 -3.81
N SER A 39 -3.37 16.31 -2.57
CA SER A 39 -2.61 15.32 -1.81
C SER A 39 -2.75 13.96 -2.51
N GLN A 40 -1.76 13.62 -3.34
CA GLN A 40 -1.70 12.31 -3.99
C GLN A 40 -1.56 11.22 -2.93
N ARG A 41 -2.41 10.22 -3.03
CA ARG A 41 -2.51 9.10 -2.10
C ARG A 41 -2.41 7.76 -2.81
N MET A 42 -2.05 6.74 -2.05
CA MET A 42 -1.82 5.39 -2.53
C MET A 42 -2.44 4.39 -1.56
N LEU A 43 -3.30 3.53 -2.08
CA LEU A 43 -3.80 2.34 -1.41
C LEU A 43 -3.46 1.12 -2.27
N ILE A 44 -2.62 0.24 -1.76
CA ILE A 44 -2.26 -1.00 -2.45
C ILE A 44 -2.84 -2.19 -1.69
N ILE A 45 -3.55 -3.06 -2.40
CA ILE A 45 -4.21 -4.25 -1.88
C ILE A 45 -3.65 -5.46 -2.63
N SER A 46 -3.01 -6.36 -1.89
CA SER A 46 -2.58 -7.67 -2.41
C SER A 46 -3.56 -8.74 -1.93
N ASN A 47 -4.24 -9.40 -2.86
CA ASN A 47 -5.04 -10.59 -2.62
C ASN A 47 -4.15 -11.81 -2.86
N ASN A 48 -3.60 -12.39 -1.79
CA ASN A 48 -2.43 -13.26 -1.88
C ASN A 48 -2.64 -14.58 -2.65
N LEU A 49 -3.87 -15.09 -2.72
CA LEU A 49 -4.21 -16.30 -3.49
C LEU A 49 -4.80 -15.98 -4.87
N GLY A 50 -4.85 -14.71 -5.24
CA GLY A 50 -5.38 -14.25 -6.51
C GLY A 50 -6.89 -14.43 -6.65
N VAL A 51 -7.33 -14.28 -7.90
CA VAL A 51 -8.71 -14.48 -8.34
C VAL A 51 -8.71 -15.46 -9.50
N LEU A 52 -9.83 -16.13 -9.76
CA LEU A 52 -9.96 -16.96 -10.95
C LEU A 52 -9.80 -16.09 -12.22
N PRO A 53 -8.81 -16.38 -13.11
CA PRO A 53 -8.49 -15.47 -14.21
C PRO A 53 -9.59 -15.30 -15.25
N LYS A 54 -10.29 -16.40 -15.60
CA LYS A 54 -11.33 -16.40 -16.64
C LYS A 54 -12.49 -15.43 -16.35
N PRO A 55 -13.08 -15.44 -15.14
CA PRO A 55 -14.12 -14.47 -14.79
C PRO A 55 -13.61 -13.07 -14.42
N PHE A 56 -12.29 -12.87 -14.23
CA PHE A 56 -11.70 -11.57 -13.89
C PHE A 56 -11.24 -10.76 -15.10
N PHE A 57 -10.45 -11.34 -16.01
CA PHE A 57 -9.84 -10.56 -17.09
C PHE A 57 -10.78 -10.35 -18.28
N PRO A 58 -10.93 -9.12 -18.79
CA PRO A 58 -11.60 -8.86 -20.06
C PRO A 58 -10.90 -9.56 -21.22
N THR A 59 -11.66 -9.97 -22.24
CA THR A 59 -11.15 -10.61 -23.46
C THR A 59 -10.75 -9.63 -24.56
N THR A 60 -11.13 -8.35 -24.42
CA THR A 60 -10.85 -7.27 -25.38
C THR A 60 -10.10 -6.13 -24.71
N THR A 61 -9.33 -5.37 -25.50
CA THR A 61 -8.52 -4.24 -25.02
C THR A 61 -9.16 -2.89 -25.37
N GLY A 62 -8.63 -1.82 -24.79
CA GLY A 62 -9.03 -0.44 -25.10
C GLY A 62 -10.11 0.11 -24.16
N HIS A 63 -10.46 1.39 -24.31
CA HIS A 63 -11.33 2.09 -23.35
C HIS A 63 -12.76 1.55 -23.25
N THR A 64 -13.21 0.76 -24.23
CA THR A 64 -14.59 0.27 -24.34
C THR A 64 -14.71 -1.25 -24.18
N TYR A 65 -13.71 -1.92 -23.58
CA TYR A 65 -13.82 -3.36 -23.31
C TYR A 65 -15.07 -3.66 -22.48
N THR A 66 -15.69 -4.81 -22.77
CA THR A 66 -16.82 -5.35 -21.99
C THR A 66 -16.32 -5.84 -20.63
N LEU A 67 -16.95 -5.39 -19.56
CA LEU A 67 -16.63 -5.84 -18.20
C LEU A 67 -16.80 -7.36 -18.10
N SER A 68 -15.82 -8.02 -17.50
CA SER A 68 -15.89 -9.43 -17.13
C SER A 68 -16.89 -9.65 -15.98
N PRO A 69 -17.30 -10.91 -15.70
CA PRO A 69 -18.23 -11.21 -14.62
C PRO A 69 -17.85 -10.57 -13.27
N TYR A 70 -16.58 -10.62 -12.88
CA TYR A 70 -16.13 -10.03 -11.61
C TYR A 70 -16.12 -8.50 -11.65
N LEU A 71 -15.61 -7.92 -12.74
CA LEU A 71 -15.54 -6.47 -12.90
C LEU A 71 -16.92 -5.83 -13.06
N SER A 72 -17.95 -6.58 -13.42
CA SER A 72 -19.33 -6.09 -13.46
C SER A 72 -19.80 -5.54 -12.11
N LYS A 73 -19.24 -6.03 -11.00
CA LYS A 73 -19.49 -5.50 -9.66
C LYS A 73 -18.98 -4.06 -9.47
N LEU A 74 -18.05 -3.63 -10.31
CA LEU A 74 -17.45 -2.29 -10.30
C LEU A 74 -18.02 -1.39 -11.41
N ALA A 75 -19.13 -1.78 -12.05
CA ALA A 75 -19.64 -1.09 -13.24
C ALA A 75 -19.94 0.41 -13.04
N GLU A 76 -20.35 0.80 -11.83
CA GLU A 76 -20.58 2.21 -11.45
C GLU A 76 -19.32 3.07 -11.64
N TYR A 77 -18.13 2.48 -11.42
CA TYR A 77 -16.83 3.15 -11.50
C TYR A 77 -16.09 2.84 -12.79
N ARG A 78 -16.79 2.42 -13.86
CA ARG A 78 -16.15 1.96 -15.11
C ARG A 78 -15.12 2.94 -15.67
N ARG A 79 -15.33 4.25 -15.49
CA ARG A 79 -14.41 5.29 -15.99
C ARG A 79 -13.26 5.61 -15.03
N ASP A 80 -13.28 5.06 -13.82
CA ASP A 80 -12.32 5.34 -12.75
C ASP A 80 -11.27 4.23 -12.58
N PHE A 81 -11.31 3.14 -13.37
CA PHE A 81 -10.30 2.08 -13.30
C PHE A 81 -9.85 1.55 -14.66
N THR A 82 -8.67 0.93 -14.67
CA THR A 82 -8.07 0.20 -15.80
C THR A 82 -7.61 -1.16 -15.33
N VAL A 83 -7.74 -2.17 -16.18
CA VAL A 83 -7.30 -3.54 -15.90
C VAL A 83 -6.11 -3.87 -16.79
N PHE A 84 -5.03 -4.33 -16.19
CA PHE A 84 -3.84 -4.81 -16.88
C PHE A 84 -3.80 -6.33 -16.81
N SER A 85 -3.73 -6.99 -17.97
CA SER A 85 -3.55 -8.45 -18.08
C SER A 85 -2.17 -8.78 -18.64
N GLY A 86 -1.69 -10.00 -18.38
CA GLY A 86 -0.40 -10.46 -18.91
C GLY A 86 0.84 -9.89 -18.22
N LEU A 87 0.70 -9.21 -17.08
CA LEU A 87 1.82 -8.73 -16.27
C LEU A 87 2.17 -9.77 -15.19
N SER A 88 3.46 -9.94 -14.95
CA SER A 88 4.00 -10.75 -13.85
C SER A 88 5.39 -10.26 -13.48
N HIS A 89 5.85 -10.56 -12.26
CA HIS A 89 7.20 -10.23 -11.83
C HIS A 89 8.22 -11.25 -12.35
N PRO A 90 9.15 -10.88 -13.26
CA PRO A 90 10.09 -11.82 -13.84
C PRO A 90 10.99 -12.44 -12.78
N GLY A 91 10.99 -13.77 -12.68
CA GLY A 91 11.82 -14.51 -11.72
C GLY A 91 11.23 -14.62 -10.31
N VAL A 92 9.99 -14.18 -10.10
CA VAL A 92 9.21 -14.44 -8.88
C VAL A 92 8.35 -15.67 -9.14
N VAL A 93 8.87 -16.84 -8.76
CA VAL A 93 8.28 -18.16 -9.05
C VAL A 93 8.30 -19.03 -7.79
N GLY A 94 7.46 -20.08 -7.76
CA GLY A 94 7.41 -21.05 -6.65
C GLY A 94 6.08 -21.13 -5.92
N GLY A 95 5.11 -20.28 -6.27
CA GLY A 95 3.75 -20.33 -5.74
C GLY A 95 3.65 -19.76 -4.33
N HIS A 96 3.96 -20.58 -3.31
CA HIS A 96 3.78 -20.20 -1.90
C HIS A 96 4.70 -19.05 -1.47
N SER A 97 4.12 -18.08 -0.76
CA SER A 97 4.82 -16.93 -0.15
C SER A 97 5.51 -16.00 -1.17
N THR A 98 5.23 -16.16 -2.47
CA THR A 98 5.77 -15.30 -3.52
C THR A 98 5.12 -13.90 -3.53
N GLU A 99 3.92 -13.78 -2.99
CA GLU A 99 3.18 -12.54 -2.70
C GLU A 99 3.97 -11.55 -1.82
N ASN A 100 4.92 -12.02 -1.00
CA ASN A 100 5.84 -11.15 -0.26
C ASN A 100 6.73 -10.31 -1.21
N CYS A 101 6.81 -10.68 -2.50
CA CYS A 101 7.54 -9.94 -3.53
C CYS A 101 6.63 -9.04 -4.38
N PHE A 102 5.33 -8.95 -4.07
CA PHE A 102 4.37 -8.21 -4.89
C PHE A 102 4.76 -6.75 -5.10
N LEU A 103 5.32 -6.09 -4.07
CA LEU A 103 5.76 -4.69 -4.14
C LEU A 103 7.27 -4.50 -4.38
N THR A 104 8.04 -5.57 -4.45
CA THR A 104 9.51 -5.50 -4.55
C THR A 104 10.05 -6.08 -5.85
N ALA A 105 9.26 -6.97 -6.49
CA ALA A 105 9.68 -7.78 -7.64
C ALA A 105 11.00 -8.58 -7.40
N ALA A 106 11.36 -8.83 -6.13
CA ALA A 106 12.61 -9.47 -5.77
C ALA A 106 12.66 -10.92 -6.29
N ARG A 107 13.70 -11.23 -7.08
CA ARG A 107 13.79 -12.51 -7.80
C ARG A 107 14.23 -13.66 -6.90
N GLY A 108 13.74 -14.86 -7.21
CA GLY A 108 14.11 -16.10 -6.54
C GLY A 108 13.65 -16.22 -5.09
N PRO A 109 12.37 -15.91 -4.75
CA PRO A 109 11.86 -15.97 -3.38
C PRO A 109 12.00 -17.35 -2.70
N THR A 110 12.12 -18.41 -3.48
CA THR A 110 12.27 -19.79 -3.00
C THR A 110 13.72 -20.27 -2.96
N LYS A 111 14.70 -19.42 -3.31
CA LYS A 111 16.12 -19.77 -3.25
C LYS A 111 16.66 -19.65 -1.83
N SER A 112 17.60 -20.52 -1.48
CA SER A 112 18.36 -20.39 -0.24
C SER A 112 19.08 -19.03 -0.19
N GLY A 113 19.03 -18.37 0.97
CA GLY A 113 19.62 -17.04 1.16
C GLY A 113 18.86 -15.91 0.45
N PHE A 114 17.63 -16.15 0.00
CA PHE A 114 16.77 -15.09 -0.54
C PHE A 114 16.66 -13.92 0.46
N ARG A 115 16.82 -12.71 -0.06
CA ARG A 115 16.61 -11.46 0.65
C ARG A 115 15.73 -10.59 -0.23
N ASN A 116 14.73 -9.99 0.38
CA ASN A 116 13.84 -9.09 -0.33
C ASN A 116 14.55 -7.75 -0.62
N THR A 117 13.86 -6.82 -1.25
CA THR A 117 14.39 -5.46 -1.52
C THR A 117 13.35 -4.41 -1.13
N ILE A 118 13.66 -3.13 -1.34
CA ILE A 118 12.71 -2.04 -1.05
C ILE A 118 11.36 -2.30 -1.72
N SER A 119 10.28 -2.16 -0.95
CA SER A 119 8.94 -2.23 -1.49
C SER A 119 8.47 -0.87 -2.02
N LEU A 120 7.57 -0.89 -3.00
CA LEU A 120 7.01 0.30 -3.64
C LEU A 120 6.46 1.33 -2.65
N ASP A 121 5.81 0.90 -1.57
CA ASP A 121 5.26 1.79 -0.54
C ASP A 121 6.36 2.48 0.28
N GLN A 122 7.44 1.77 0.59
CA GLN A 122 8.58 2.34 1.32
C GLN A 122 9.35 3.31 0.43
N TYR A 123 9.55 2.93 -0.84
CA TYR A 123 10.10 3.84 -1.85
C TYR A 123 9.24 5.10 -2.01
N ALA A 124 7.91 4.96 -2.08
CA ALA A 124 7.00 6.10 -2.17
C ALA A 124 7.06 6.98 -0.92
N ALA A 125 7.14 6.39 0.29
CA ALA A 125 7.26 7.12 1.54
C ALA A 125 8.56 7.95 1.59
N GLU A 126 9.68 7.40 1.12
CA GLU A 126 10.95 8.14 0.99
C GLU A 126 10.83 9.32 0.02
N LYS A 127 10.12 9.15 -1.11
CA LYS A 127 9.99 10.18 -2.15
C LYS A 127 8.99 11.29 -1.82
N LEU A 128 7.88 10.95 -1.17
CA LEU A 128 6.91 11.96 -0.72
C LEU A 128 7.45 12.77 0.46
N GLY A 129 8.42 12.21 1.21
CA GLY A 129 8.82 12.74 2.50
C GLY A 129 7.70 12.61 3.54
N GLN A 130 7.95 13.13 4.75
CA GLN A 130 7.01 13.01 5.85
C GLN A 130 6.02 14.18 5.92
N SER A 131 5.13 14.25 4.93
CA SER A 131 4.02 15.21 4.92
C SER A 131 2.91 14.88 5.92
N THR A 132 2.85 13.63 6.38
CA THR A 132 1.84 13.11 7.30
C THR A 132 2.49 12.49 8.53
N ARG A 133 1.70 12.31 9.60
CA ARG A 133 2.18 11.72 10.87
C ARG A 133 2.78 10.33 10.67
N PHE A 134 2.14 9.51 9.86
CA PHE A 134 2.65 8.20 9.50
C PHE A 134 3.16 8.26 8.05
N PRO A 135 4.42 7.85 7.78
CA PRO A 135 4.95 7.80 6.41
C PRO A 135 4.18 6.81 5.53
N SER A 136 3.81 5.67 6.11
CA SER A 136 2.91 4.69 5.54
C SER A 136 2.21 3.90 6.66
N LEU A 137 1.10 3.24 6.32
CA LEU A 137 0.44 2.26 7.17
C LEU A 137 0.42 0.91 6.45
N ASN A 138 1.14 -0.05 7.01
CA ASN A 138 1.19 -1.42 6.52
C ASN A 138 0.20 -2.29 7.29
N LEU A 139 -0.80 -2.80 6.59
CA LEU A 139 -1.98 -3.45 7.14
C LEU A 139 -2.11 -4.89 6.65
N GLY A 140 -2.82 -5.72 7.42
CA GLY A 140 -3.06 -7.12 7.08
C GLY A 140 -4.46 -7.61 7.45
N VAL A 141 -4.87 -8.70 6.80
CA VAL A 141 -6.05 -9.51 7.16
C VAL A 141 -5.59 -10.94 7.35
N ASN A 142 -5.86 -11.54 8.52
CA ASN A 142 -5.50 -12.93 8.86
C ASN A 142 -3.99 -13.27 8.77
N ILE A 143 -3.13 -12.25 8.77
CA ILE A 143 -1.71 -12.34 8.47
C ILE A 143 -0.88 -12.98 9.59
N ASP A 144 0.15 -13.73 9.22
CA ASP A 144 1.24 -14.06 10.14
C ASP A 144 2.24 -12.90 10.19
N LYS A 145 2.09 -12.03 11.20
CA LYS A 145 2.86 -10.78 11.35
C LYS A 145 4.39 -10.97 11.35
N ALA A 146 4.89 -12.16 11.71
CA ALA A 146 6.32 -12.42 11.75
C ALA A 146 6.92 -12.74 10.37
N ASN A 147 6.11 -13.23 9.44
CA ASN A 147 6.60 -13.81 8.19
C ASN A 147 5.98 -13.21 6.92
N ARG A 148 4.90 -12.43 7.06
CA ARG A 148 4.07 -12.00 5.93
C ARG A 148 3.81 -10.50 6.00
N SER A 149 4.13 -9.80 4.91
CA SER A 149 3.97 -8.37 4.73
C SER A 149 4.24 -7.97 3.29
N LEU A 150 3.67 -6.84 2.87
CA LEU A 150 4.02 -6.19 1.59
C LEU A 150 5.14 -5.17 1.72
N SER A 151 5.46 -4.76 2.94
CA SER A 151 6.36 -3.65 3.21
C SER A 151 7.74 -4.15 3.64
N TRP A 152 8.76 -3.71 2.92
CA TRP A 152 10.15 -4.14 3.06
C TRP A 152 11.08 -2.95 2.97
N THR A 153 12.03 -2.85 3.90
CA THR A 153 13.04 -1.78 3.87
C THR A 153 13.97 -1.91 2.65
N ARG A 154 14.79 -0.89 2.39
CA ARG A 154 15.86 -0.97 1.36
C ARG A 154 16.78 -2.16 1.52
N ASP A 155 17.01 -2.53 2.77
CA ASP A 155 17.79 -3.68 3.19
C ASP A 155 16.97 -4.99 3.19
N GLY A 156 15.78 -5.04 2.61
CA GLY A 156 15.00 -6.27 2.52
C GLY A 156 14.56 -6.82 3.88
N VAL A 157 14.44 -5.96 4.89
CA VAL A 157 13.91 -6.33 6.21
C VAL A 157 12.40 -6.19 6.18
N LEU A 158 11.70 -7.24 6.63
CA LEU A 158 10.24 -7.28 6.73
C LEU A 158 9.77 -6.23 7.74
N LEU A 159 8.83 -5.37 7.33
CA LEU A 159 8.11 -4.49 8.25
C LEU A 159 6.81 -5.18 8.68
N PRO A 160 6.57 -5.41 9.99
CA PRO A 160 5.35 -6.06 10.46
C PRO A 160 4.09 -5.29 10.06
N ALA A 161 3.05 -6.01 9.65
CA ALA A 161 1.75 -5.44 9.33
C ALA A 161 0.85 -5.37 10.58
N GLU A 162 0.00 -4.34 10.65
CA GLU A 162 -1.07 -4.25 11.64
C GLU A 162 -2.36 -4.89 11.12
N ASP A 163 -2.90 -5.86 11.84
CA ASP A 163 -4.15 -6.56 11.51
C ASP A 163 -5.28 -6.32 12.53
N ASN A 164 -5.00 -5.45 13.51
CA ASN A 164 -5.92 -5.10 14.58
C ASN A 164 -6.48 -3.69 14.35
N ALA A 165 -7.78 -3.60 14.06
CA ALA A 165 -8.44 -2.36 13.72
C ALA A 165 -8.50 -1.39 14.90
N SER A 166 -8.72 -1.89 16.13
CA SER A 166 -8.79 -1.05 17.33
C SER A 166 -7.42 -0.44 17.68
N SER A 167 -6.33 -1.20 17.50
CA SER A 167 -4.95 -0.73 17.63
C SER A 167 -4.64 0.37 16.63
N LEU A 168 -5.00 0.15 15.36
CA LEU A 168 -4.84 1.14 14.30
C LEU A 168 -5.66 2.41 14.57
N PHE A 169 -6.90 2.27 15.04
CA PHE A 169 -7.75 3.40 15.42
C PHE A 169 -7.12 4.21 16.55
N ARG A 170 -6.66 3.54 17.63
CA ARG A 170 -5.94 4.20 18.74
C ARG A 170 -4.69 4.91 18.24
N LYS A 171 -3.93 4.27 17.35
CA LYS A 171 -2.74 4.85 16.73
C LYS A 171 -3.07 6.14 15.99
N MET A 172 -4.16 6.21 15.24
CA MET A 172 -4.53 7.41 14.46
C MET A 172 -5.21 8.51 15.27
N PHE A 173 -6.08 8.18 16.22
CA PHE A 173 -7.01 9.16 16.80
C PHE A 173 -6.87 9.37 18.31
N ILE A 174 -6.29 8.43 19.05
CA ILE A 174 -6.20 8.55 20.51
C ILE A 174 -4.86 9.17 20.90
N GLN A 175 -4.93 10.39 21.42
CA GLN A 175 -3.78 11.12 21.95
C GLN A 175 -3.38 10.54 23.31
N GLY A 176 -2.08 10.27 23.48
CA GLY A 176 -1.55 9.89 24.80
C GLY A 176 -1.65 11.05 25.79
N ASN A 177 -1.73 10.74 27.09
CA ASN A 177 -1.59 11.75 28.13
C ASN A 177 -0.18 12.43 28.06
N PRO A 178 0.03 13.59 28.69
CA PRO A 178 1.31 14.30 28.61
C PRO A 178 2.54 13.46 29.03
N SER A 179 2.37 12.51 29.96
CA SER A 179 3.45 11.60 30.36
C SER A 179 3.81 10.61 29.25
N ALA A 180 2.81 10.01 28.61
CA ALA A 180 3.00 9.09 27.50
C ALA A 180 3.66 9.76 26.30
N VAL A 181 3.28 11.01 25.98
CA VAL A 181 3.93 11.80 24.91
C VAL A 181 5.40 12.05 25.23
N ARG A 182 5.73 12.47 26.46
CA ARG A 182 7.14 12.66 26.88
C ARG A 182 7.95 11.38 26.77
N GLN A 183 7.41 10.24 27.22
CA GLN A 183 8.09 8.95 27.10
C GLN A 183 8.31 8.53 25.64
N GLN A 184 7.37 8.84 24.75
CA GLN A 184 7.53 8.55 23.33
C GLN A 184 8.62 9.43 22.70
N ILE A 185 8.65 10.72 23.04
CA ILE A 185 9.71 11.65 22.59
C ILE A 185 11.07 11.19 23.08
N GLN A 186 11.20 10.83 24.37
CA GLN A 186 12.46 10.33 24.93
C GLN A 186 12.95 9.08 24.18
N ARG A 187 12.05 8.13 23.88
CA ARG A 187 12.40 6.94 23.07
C ARG A 187 12.88 7.28 21.66
N LEU A 188 12.34 8.33 21.05
CA LEU A 188 12.80 8.80 19.73
C LEU A 188 14.18 9.45 19.83
N GLU A 189 14.45 10.23 20.88
CA GLU A 189 15.75 10.86 21.16
C GLU A 189 16.85 9.82 21.43
N GLU A 190 16.55 8.80 22.23
CA GLU A 190 17.47 7.68 22.50
C GLU A 190 17.85 6.94 21.20
N ARG A 191 16.89 6.73 20.30
CA ARG A 191 17.15 6.13 18.98
C ARG A 191 18.02 7.04 18.11
N GLY A 192 17.77 8.34 18.10
CA GLY A 192 18.60 9.31 17.38
C GLY A 192 20.06 9.25 17.83
N SER A 193 20.30 9.25 19.15
CA SER A 193 21.64 9.17 19.74
C SER A 193 22.40 7.89 19.36
N ILE A 194 21.69 6.75 19.25
CA ILE A 194 22.28 5.50 18.76
C ILE A 194 22.72 5.65 17.30
N LEU A 195 21.90 6.28 16.43
CA LEU A 195 22.26 6.50 15.03
C LEU A 195 23.44 7.46 14.89
N ASP A 196 23.49 8.54 15.67
CA ASP A 196 24.61 9.47 15.70
C ASP A 196 25.93 8.74 16.02
N THR A 197 25.90 7.87 17.03
CA THR A 197 27.06 7.05 17.43
C THR A 197 27.49 6.11 16.30
N LEU A 198 26.53 5.44 15.65
CA LEU A 198 26.80 4.55 14.50
C LEU A 198 27.39 5.31 13.31
N LEU A 199 26.93 6.54 13.05
CA LEU A 199 27.48 7.38 11.97
C LEU A 199 28.93 7.77 12.24
N ASP A 200 29.27 8.10 13.48
CA ASP A 200 30.65 8.48 13.82
C ASP A 200 31.62 7.30 13.73
N ASP A 201 31.20 6.12 14.18
CA ASP A 201 31.98 4.89 14.01
C ASP A 201 32.13 4.52 12.52
N ALA A 202 31.06 4.64 11.74
CA ALA A 202 31.11 4.38 10.30
C ALA A 202 32.00 5.38 9.55
N LYS A 203 32.03 6.67 9.93
CA LYS A 203 32.97 7.66 9.36
C LYS A 203 34.42 7.28 9.64
N ARG A 204 34.74 6.87 10.88
CA ARG A 204 36.08 6.41 11.25
C ARG A 204 36.49 5.18 10.44
N PHE A 205 35.59 4.22 10.32
CA PHE A 205 35.81 3.02 9.51
C PHE A 205 35.97 3.32 8.02
N SER A 206 35.21 4.27 7.47
CA SER A 206 35.35 4.70 6.07
C SER A 206 36.78 5.13 5.71
N SER A 207 37.52 5.72 6.67
CA SER A 207 38.91 6.15 6.44
C SER A 207 39.88 5.00 6.20
N THR A 208 39.54 3.77 6.62
CA THR A 208 40.39 2.58 6.48
C THR A 208 40.03 1.71 5.28
N LEU A 209 38.95 2.02 4.56
CA LEU A 209 38.43 1.21 3.45
C LEU A 209 39.00 1.58 2.07
N GLY A 210 39.06 0.58 1.19
CA GLY A 210 39.32 0.74 -0.24
C GLY A 210 38.13 1.38 -0.98
N THR A 211 38.34 1.75 -2.25
CA THR A 211 37.38 2.55 -3.04
C THR A 211 36.02 1.87 -3.24
N ASP A 212 36.01 0.57 -3.50
CA ASP A 212 34.77 -0.19 -3.74
C ASP A 212 33.93 -0.36 -2.46
N ASP A 213 34.58 -0.56 -1.32
CA ASP A 213 33.91 -0.70 -0.02
C ASP A 213 33.37 0.66 0.48
N LYS A 214 34.04 1.77 0.14
CA LYS A 214 33.54 3.11 0.42
C LYS A 214 32.20 3.39 -0.27
N ALA A 215 32.00 2.88 -1.50
CA ALA A 215 30.74 3.04 -2.20
C ALA A 215 29.58 2.30 -1.50
N ARG A 216 29.83 1.07 -1.01
CA ARG A 216 28.84 0.31 -0.24
C ARG A 216 28.52 0.98 1.10
N LEU A 217 29.55 1.45 1.82
CA LEU A 217 29.37 2.16 3.07
C LEU A 217 28.60 3.47 2.87
N ALA A 218 28.85 4.20 1.77
CA ALA A 218 28.10 5.40 1.43
C ALA A 218 26.61 5.12 1.23
N GLN A 219 26.25 4.00 0.58
CA GLN A 219 24.85 3.59 0.44
C GLN A 219 24.21 3.31 1.82
N TYR A 220 24.91 2.60 2.70
CA TYR A 220 24.43 2.34 4.06
C TYR A 220 24.23 3.64 4.85
N LEU A 221 25.21 4.56 4.81
CA LEU A 221 25.14 5.85 5.50
C LEU A 221 23.98 6.73 5.00
N ASN A 222 23.66 6.66 3.70
CA ASN A 222 22.49 7.37 3.17
C ASN A 222 21.18 6.81 3.75
N SER A 223 21.05 5.48 3.88
CA SER A 223 19.90 4.87 4.54
C SER A 223 19.81 5.21 6.03
N VAL A 224 20.92 5.34 6.74
CA VAL A 224 20.92 5.80 8.14
C VAL A 224 20.38 7.24 8.25
N ARG A 225 20.84 8.15 7.38
CA ARG A 225 20.34 9.55 7.36
C ARG A 225 18.85 9.65 7.06
N GLU A 226 18.34 8.79 6.17
CA GLU A 226 16.89 8.69 5.90
C GLU A 226 16.12 8.36 7.20
N VAL A 227 16.63 7.43 8.02
CA VAL A 227 16.02 7.06 9.31
C VAL A 227 16.12 8.19 10.34
N GLU A 228 17.24 8.91 10.40
CA GLU A 228 17.38 10.07 11.31
C GLU A 228 16.36 11.16 11.02
N GLY A 229 16.21 11.53 9.74
CA GLY A 229 15.15 12.46 9.31
C GLY A 229 13.78 11.96 9.74
N GLN A 230 13.53 10.65 9.60
CA GLN A 230 12.27 10.05 10.03
C GLN A 230 11.99 10.17 11.53
N LEU A 231 13.01 9.97 12.37
CA LEU A 231 12.90 10.11 13.82
C LEU A 231 12.64 11.57 14.23
N GLN A 232 13.31 12.52 13.57
CA GLN A 232 13.13 13.94 13.85
C GLN A 232 11.70 14.39 13.57
N THR A 233 11.16 14.09 12.38
CA THR A 233 9.78 14.48 12.06
C THR A 233 8.77 13.70 12.89
N ALA A 234 9.03 12.43 13.24
CA ALA A 234 8.17 11.68 14.16
C ALA A 234 8.05 12.41 15.52
N ARG A 235 9.16 12.94 16.04
CA ARG A 235 9.17 13.75 17.28
C ARG A 235 8.32 15.01 17.15
N GLU A 236 8.44 15.72 16.03
CA GLU A 236 7.61 16.90 15.76
C GLU A 236 6.11 16.56 15.70
N TRP A 237 5.76 15.41 15.13
CA TRP A 237 4.39 14.95 15.09
C TRP A 237 3.86 14.57 16.46
N GLU A 238 4.65 13.96 17.35
CA GLU A 238 4.20 13.62 18.71
C GLU A 238 3.68 14.84 19.50
N LEU A 239 4.19 16.03 19.20
CA LEU A 239 3.75 17.29 19.80
C LEU A 239 2.51 17.90 19.14
N LYS A 240 2.17 17.47 17.92
CA LYS A 240 0.96 17.91 17.23
C LYS A 240 -0.24 17.08 17.71
N PRO A 241 -1.45 17.65 17.80
CA PRO A 241 -2.64 16.87 18.08
C PRO A 241 -2.89 15.84 16.96
N LYS A 242 -3.46 14.70 17.33
CA LYS A 242 -4.01 13.73 16.37
C LYS A 242 -5.31 14.27 15.76
N PRO A 243 -5.66 13.85 14.52
CA PRO A 243 -6.95 14.20 13.94
C PRO A 243 -8.11 13.69 14.81
N ALA A 244 -9.25 14.36 14.73
CA ALA A 244 -10.49 13.92 15.35
C ALA A 244 -11.32 13.11 14.35
N THR A 245 -12.13 12.18 14.86
CA THR A 245 -13.13 11.46 14.06
C THR A 245 -14.40 11.28 14.88
N ASN A 246 -15.54 11.31 14.19
CA ASN A 246 -16.84 11.00 14.80
C ASN A 246 -17.14 9.49 14.80
N GLN A 247 -16.28 8.68 14.18
CA GLN A 247 -16.44 7.24 14.17
C GLN A 247 -16.04 6.65 15.53
N ALA A 248 -16.83 5.71 16.02
CA ALA A 248 -16.46 4.95 17.22
C ALA A 248 -15.28 4.03 16.93
N MET A 249 -14.46 3.76 17.95
CA MET A 249 -13.41 2.76 17.85
C MET A 249 -14.03 1.39 17.53
N PRO A 250 -13.58 0.69 16.48
CA PRO A 250 -14.15 -0.60 16.12
C PRO A 250 -13.77 -1.68 17.14
N ALA A 251 -14.63 -2.68 17.27
CA ALA A 251 -14.28 -3.93 17.93
C ALA A 251 -13.43 -4.80 16.99
N ASP A 252 -12.43 -5.47 17.55
CA ASP A 252 -11.60 -6.38 16.77
C ASP A 252 -12.33 -7.68 16.48
N ILE A 253 -12.18 -8.16 15.26
CA ILE A 253 -12.62 -9.49 14.88
C ILE A 253 -11.41 -10.41 15.01
N HIS A 254 -11.46 -11.40 15.90
CA HIS A 254 -10.36 -12.35 16.07
C HIS A 254 -10.55 -13.64 15.27
N ASP A 255 -11.80 -14.08 15.09
CA ASP A 255 -12.12 -15.29 14.33
C ASP A 255 -11.66 -15.15 12.87
N LYS A 256 -10.79 -16.05 12.41
CA LYS A 256 -10.27 -16.06 11.02
C LYS A 256 -11.34 -16.46 10.00
N LYS A 257 -12.42 -17.13 10.42
CA LYS A 257 -13.56 -17.51 9.56
C LYS A 257 -14.34 -16.30 9.05
N LEU A 258 -14.31 -15.19 9.80
CA LEU A 258 -14.94 -13.91 9.45
C LEU A 258 -14.03 -13.08 8.52
N PHE A 259 -13.47 -13.73 7.51
CA PHE A 259 -12.46 -13.18 6.60
C PHE A 259 -12.95 -11.92 5.89
N PHE A 260 -14.17 -11.95 5.31
CA PHE A 260 -14.71 -10.80 4.59
C PHE A 260 -15.06 -9.63 5.51
N GLN A 261 -15.57 -9.90 6.72
CA GLN A 261 -15.87 -8.86 7.70
C GLN A 261 -14.57 -8.18 8.18
N LYS A 262 -13.51 -8.96 8.42
CA LYS A 262 -12.18 -8.42 8.70
C LYS A 262 -11.63 -7.58 7.56
N PHE A 263 -11.76 -8.08 6.33
CA PHE A 263 -11.28 -7.36 5.15
C PHE A 263 -12.02 -6.03 4.98
N GLU A 264 -13.35 -6.02 5.09
CA GLU A 264 -14.17 -4.80 5.09
C GLU A 264 -13.79 -3.83 6.20
N LEU A 265 -13.53 -4.34 7.41
CA LEU A 265 -13.10 -3.54 8.55
C LEU A 265 -11.73 -2.87 8.27
N MET A 266 -10.76 -3.60 7.75
CA MET A 266 -9.44 -3.04 7.42
C MET A 266 -9.50 -2.06 6.24
N LEU A 267 -10.37 -2.28 5.25
CA LEU A 267 -10.65 -1.29 4.19
C LEU A 267 -11.29 -0.02 4.75
N SER A 268 -12.16 -0.14 5.75
CA SER A 268 -12.75 1.00 6.46
C SER A 268 -11.68 1.81 7.19
N MET A 269 -10.73 1.13 7.84
CA MET A 269 -9.60 1.79 8.50
C MET A 269 -8.65 2.46 7.51
N ALA A 270 -8.39 1.83 6.35
CA ALA A 270 -7.61 2.42 5.27
C ALA A 270 -8.25 3.70 4.74
N HIS A 271 -9.56 3.68 4.47
CA HIS A 271 -10.33 4.85 4.06
C HIS A 271 -10.24 5.98 5.10
N LEU A 272 -10.45 5.69 6.38
CA LEU A 272 -10.30 6.66 7.48
C LEU A 272 -8.91 7.28 7.54
N ALA A 273 -7.86 6.47 7.34
CA ALA A 273 -6.49 6.94 7.38
C ALA A 273 -6.19 7.95 6.27
N LEU A 274 -6.74 7.72 5.08
CA LEU A 274 -6.62 8.59 3.91
C LEU A 274 -7.48 9.86 4.05
N GLU A 275 -8.73 9.70 4.49
CA GLU A 275 -9.69 10.80 4.70
C GLU A 275 -9.18 11.82 5.72
N THR A 276 -8.52 11.35 6.78
CA THR A 276 -8.01 12.21 7.86
C THR A 276 -6.58 12.70 7.64
N ASP A 277 -5.99 12.40 6.48
CA ASP A 277 -4.58 12.64 6.14
C ASP A 277 -3.61 12.12 7.23
N SER A 278 -3.99 11.05 7.94
CA SER A 278 -3.13 10.38 8.92
C SER A 278 -1.90 9.77 8.24
N THR A 279 -2.10 9.26 7.02
CA THR A 279 -1.07 8.82 6.07
C THR A 279 -1.55 9.10 4.65
N ARG A 280 -0.63 9.20 3.69
CA ARG A 280 -0.95 9.17 2.26
C ARG A 280 -0.72 7.83 1.60
N ILE A 281 -0.08 6.89 2.30
CA ILE A 281 0.25 5.57 1.79
C ILE A 281 -0.31 4.51 2.74
N VAL A 282 -1.11 3.61 2.18
CA VAL A 282 -1.62 2.41 2.85
C VAL A 282 -1.31 1.19 2.00
N THR A 283 -0.73 0.17 2.60
CA THR A 283 -0.60 -1.17 2.01
C THR A 283 -1.46 -2.14 2.81
N LEU A 284 -2.14 -3.05 2.14
CA LEU A 284 -3.04 -4.03 2.74
C LEU A 284 -2.80 -5.40 2.13
N MET A 285 -2.23 -6.31 2.93
CA MET A 285 -2.11 -7.71 2.56
C MET A 285 -3.36 -8.47 3.01
N VAL A 286 -4.12 -8.95 2.04
CA VAL A 286 -5.27 -9.82 2.30
C VAL A 286 -4.78 -11.25 2.26
N ASP A 287 -4.52 -11.83 3.43
CA ASP A 287 -3.91 -13.15 3.57
C ASP A 287 -4.96 -14.24 3.82
N ALA A 288 -5.41 -14.86 2.74
CA ALA A 288 -6.34 -15.96 2.77
C ALA A 288 -5.70 -17.31 3.11
N PHE A 289 -4.36 -17.40 3.21
CA PHE A 289 -3.65 -18.67 3.31
C PHE A 289 -4.08 -19.49 4.55
N ALA A 290 -4.09 -18.87 5.72
CA ALA A 290 -4.48 -19.49 6.98
C ALA A 290 -5.97 -19.23 7.35
N THR A 291 -6.82 -19.05 6.34
CA THR A 291 -8.27 -18.89 6.54
C THR A 291 -8.94 -20.27 6.56
N PRO A 292 -9.49 -20.72 7.70
CA PRO A 292 -10.21 -21.98 7.81
C PRO A 292 -11.55 -21.92 7.06
N VAL A 293 -12.38 -22.97 7.15
CA VAL A 293 -13.75 -22.96 6.63
C VAL A 293 -14.48 -21.68 7.01
N PHE A 294 -14.89 -20.91 5.99
CA PHE A 294 -15.40 -19.57 6.13
C PHE A 294 -16.79 -19.46 5.50
N ASN A 295 -17.48 -18.37 5.80
CA ASN A 295 -18.85 -18.16 5.34
C ASN A 295 -18.88 -17.48 3.96
N LEU A 296 -19.60 -18.07 3.02
CA LEU A 296 -19.96 -17.46 1.74
C LEU A 296 -21.34 -16.81 1.83
N ARG A 297 -21.77 -16.18 0.73
CA ARG A 297 -23.10 -15.58 0.62
C ARG A 297 -24.18 -16.64 0.89
N ASN A 298 -25.28 -16.24 1.53
CA ASN A 298 -26.39 -17.10 1.98
C ASN A 298 -26.09 -18.00 3.19
N GLN A 299 -25.08 -17.65 4.00
CA GLN A 299 -24.72 -18.37 5.24
C GLN A 299 -24.22 -19.81 5.03
N GLU A 300 -23.94 -20.22 3.80
CA GLU A 300 -23.30 -21.50 3.53
C GLU A 300 -21.82 -21.42 3.88
N ASN A 301 -21.35 -22.38 4.67
CA ASN A 301 -19.93 -22.52 4.94
C ASN A 301 -19.24 -23.20 3.77
N THR A 302 -17.99 -22.82 3.50
CA THR A 302 -17.17 -23.53 2.54
C THR A 302 -16.92 -24.97 2.98
N THR A 303 -16.71 -25.84 2.00
CA THR A 303 -16.35 -27.24 2.22
C THR A 303 -14.92 -27.43 2.76
N ASP A 304 -14.07 -26.42 2.58
CA ASP A 304 -12.66 -26.45 2.98
C ASP A 304 -12.16 -25.03 3.29
N GLY A 305 -10.95 -24.90 3.85
CA GLY A 305 -10.27 -23.62 4.02
C GLY A 305 -9.87 -22.98 2.69
N TYR A 306 -9.67 -21.66 2.67
CA TYR A 306 -9.45 -20.90 1.44
C TYR A 306 -8.24 -21.41 0.64
N HIS A 307 -7.12 -21.70 1.31
CA HIS A 307 -5.93 -22.27 0.66
C HIS A 307 -6.23 -23.60 -0.04
N ASN A 308 -6.93 -24.52 0.62
CA ASN A 308 -7.29 -25.81 0.02
C ASN A 308 -8.32 -25.70 -1.11
N LEU A 309 -9.17 -24.66 -1.08
CA LEU A 309 -10.03 -24.33 -2.21
C LEU A 309 -9.19 -23.87 -3.41
N SER A 310 -8.14 -23.07 -3.21
CA SER A 310 -7.24 -22.63 -4.30
C SER A 310 -6.54 -23.79 -5.02
N HIS A 311 -6.33 -24.93 -4.34
CA HIS A 311 -5.91 -26.20 -4.94
C HIS A 311 -7.10 -26.99 -5.52
N HIS A 312 -7.95 -26.33 -6.29
CA HIS A 312 -9.25 -26.87 -6.72
C HIS A 312 -9.15 -28.05 -7.70
N GLY A 313 -8.04 -28.19 -8.44
CA GLY A 313 -7.89 -29.29 -9.41
C GLY A 313 -8.98 -29.34 -10.49
N GLN A 314 -9.62 -28.20 -10.78
CA GLN A 314 -10.82 -28.08 -11.64
C GLN A 314 -12.08 -28.79 -11.11
N ALA A 315 -12.14 -29.15 -9.82
CA ALA A 315 -13.35 -29.67 -9.20
C ALA A 315 -14.47 -28.60 -9.23
N PRO A 316 -15.64 -28.87 -9.85
CA PRO A 316 -16.68 -27.87 -10.05
C PRO A 316 -17.14 -27.17 -8.76
N ASP A 317 -17.33 -27.92 -7.68
CA ASP A 317 -17.82 -27.37 -6.41
C ASP A 317 -16.79 -26.44 -5.73
N LYS A 318 -15.49 -26.76 -5.84
CA LYS A 318 -14.41 -25.90 -5.31
C LYS A 318 -14.28 -24.63 -6.14
N VAL A 319 -14.34 -24.74 -7.46
CA VAL A 319 -14.30 -23.59 -8.38
C VAL A 319 -15.47 -22.65 -8.09
N LYS A 320 -16.69 -23.18 -7.95
CA LYS A 320 -17.87 -22.38 -7.61
C LYS A 320 -17.70 -21.61 -6.28
N GLN A 321 -17.18 -22.27 -5.24
CA GLN A 321 -16.93 -21.62 -3.95
C GLN A 321 -15.87 -20.51 -4.04
N LEU A 322 -14.85 -20.67 -4.89
CA LEU A 322 -13.89 -19.60 -5.19
C LEU A 322 -14.53 -18.46 -5.99
N GLU A 323 -15.40 -18.76 -6.96
CA GLU A 323 -16.13 -17.73 -7.71
C GLU A 323 -17.00 -16.87 -6.78
N ASP A 324 -17.70 -17.49 -5.83
CA ASP A 324 -18.48 -16.78 -4.82
C ASP A 324 -17.58 -15.92 -3.91
N ALA A 325 -16.41 -16.43 -3.53
CA ALA A 325 -15.43 -15.70 -2.73
C ALA A 325 -14.86 -14.49 -3.48
N ASP A 326 -14.47 -14.66 -4.74
CA ASP A 326 -13.95 -13.61 -5.61
C ASP A 326 -15.00 -12.52 -5.86
N HIS A 327 -16.25 -12.92 -6.11
CA HIS A 327 -17.37 -11.98 -6.20
C HIS A 327 -17.52 -11.15 -4.93
N ARG A 328 -17.40 -11.77 -3.77
CA ARG A 328 -17.47 -11.06 -2.49
C ARG A 328 -16.31 -10.08 -2.31
N GLN A 329 -15.11 -10.43 -2.73
CA GLN A 329 -13.99 -9.48 -2.73
C GLN A 329 -14.25 -8.27 -3.64
N MET A 330 -14.83 -8.49 -4.84
CA MET A 330 -15.19 -7.41 -5.76
C MET A 330 -16.31 -6.51 -5.20
N GLU A 331 -17.27 -7.07 -4.47
CA GLU A 331 -18.28 -6.29 -3.75
C GLU A 331 -17.62 -5.36 -2.70
N LEU A 332 -16.66 -5.88 -1.92
CA LEU A 332 -15.91 -5.06 -0.95
C LEU A 332 -15.07 -3.97 -1.62
N LEU A 333 -14.43 -4.28 -2.76
CA LEU A 333 -13.72 -3.28 -3.55
C LEU A 333 -14.68 -2.21 -4.09
N SER A 334 -15.87 -2.60 -4.56
CA SER A 334 -16.91 -1.65 -4.96
C SER A 334 -17.33 -0.73 -3.82
N HIS A 335 -17.49 -1.28 -2.60
CA HIS A 335 -17.83 -0.48 -1.42
C HIS A 335 -16.71 0.50 -1.04
N LEU A 336 -15.45 0.09 -1.14
CA LEU A 336 -14.30 0.98 -0.95
C LEU A 336 -14.32 2.14 -1.96
N LEU A 337 -14.45 1.83 -3.26
CA LEU A 337 -14.50 2.85 -4.32
C LEU A 337 -15.65 3.83 -4.09
N LYS A 338 -16.82 3.32 -3.69
CA LYS A 338 -17.97 4.15 -3.32
C LYS A 338 -17.67 5.11 -2.18
N ARG A 339 -17.01 4.64 -1.12
CA ARG A 339 -16.63 5.49 0.01
C ARG A 339 -15.62 6.55 -0.40
N LEU A 340 -14.59 6.19 -1.16
CA LEU A 340 -13.62 7.14 -1.69
C LEU A 340 -14.26 8.17 -2.64
N ALA A 341 -15.23 7.76 -3.45
CA ALA A 341 -15.94 8.66 -4.37
C ALA A 341 -16.88 9.63 -3.64
N ASN A 342 -17.46 9.21 -2.51
CA ASN A 342 -18.39 10.02 -1.73
C ASN A 342 -17.71 10.92 -0.70
N THR A 343 -16.46 10.64 -0.32
CA THR A 343 -15.64 11.52 0.52
C THR A 343 -15.03 12.63 -0.33
N MET A 344 -15.25 13.88 0.07
CA MET A 344 -14.67 15.06 -0.60
C MET A 344 -13.42 15.52 0.14
N ASP A 345 -12.31 15.72 -0.59
CA ASP A 345 -11.12 16.43 -0.10
C ASP A 345 -11.00 17.77 -0.84
N GLY A 346 -11.44 18.84 -0.17
CA GLY A 346 -11.62 20.15 -0.78
C GLY A 346 -12.68 20.13 -1.88
N HIS A 347 -12.25 20.23 -3.13
CA HIS A 347 -13.13 20.30 -4.32
C HIS A 347 -13.11 19.04 -5.19
N GLN A 348 -12.35 18.00 -4.80
CA GLN A 348 -12.22 16.75 -5.55
C GLN A 348 -12.70 15.57 -4.70
N ARG A 349 -13.16 14.49 -5.36
CA ARG A 349 -13.42 13.23 -4.65
C ARG A 349 -12.09 12.70 -4.13
N LEU A 350 -12.08 12.07 -2.96
CA LEU A 350 -10.90 11.41 -2.44
C LEU A 350 -10.41 10.32 -3.41
N LEU A 351 -11.33 9.65 -4.12
CA LEU A 351 -11.02 8.71 -5.20
C LEU A 351 -10.18 9.34 -6.32
N ASP A 352 -10.46 10.58 -6.72
CA ASP A 352 -9.74 11.27 -7.80
C ASP A 352 -8.28 11.60 -7.42
N GLN A 353 -7.96 11.51 -6.13
CA GLN A 353 -6.64 11.79 -5.56
C GLN A 353 -5.93 10.55 -5.03
N THR A 354 -6.56 9.37 -5.13
CA THR A 354 -6.06 8.12 -4.55
C THR A 354 -5.86 7.07 -5.64
N MET A 355 -4.63 6.65 -5.85
CA MET A 355 -4.36 5.45 -6.63
C MET A 355 -4.75 4.22 -5.79
N VAL A 356 -5.71 3.42 -6.28
CA VAL A 356 -6.02 2.10 -5.72
C VAL A 356 -5.43 1.03 -6.62
N LEU A 357 -4.42 0.31 -6.14
CA LEU A 357 -3.84 -0.85 -6.82
C LEU A 357 -4.37 -2.12 -6.17
N TYR A 358 -5.12 -2.93 -6.90
CA TYR A 358 -5.59 -4.25 -6.47
C TYR A 358 -4.96 -5.32 -7.37
N GLY A 359 -4.26 -6.29 -6.78
CA GLY A 359 -3.60 -7.37 -7.51
C GLY A 359 -3.21 -8.53 -6.60
N SER A 360 -2.41 -9.47 -7.11
CA SER A 360 -1.96 -10.67 -6.41
C SER A 360 -0.52 -11.01 -6.75
#